data_AF-A0A7K6U2V7-F1
#
_entry.id   AF-A0A7K6U2V7-F1
#
_cell.length_a   1.000
_cell.length_b   1.000
_cell.length_c   1.000
_cell.angle_alpha   90.00
_cell.angle_beta   90.00
_cell.angle_gamma   90.00
#
_symmetry.space_group_name_H-M   'P 1'
#
loop_
_entity.id
_entity.type
_entity.pdbx_description
1 polymer ?
#
loop_
_entity_poly.entity_id
_entity_poly.type
_entity_poly.pdbx_seq_one_letter_code
_entity_poly.pdbx_strand_id
1 'polypeptide(L)' 'QKWRPFCLRFEGVVEDFNYGTLLRLDCRKDYTEENSIFATRIQFFAIEIARNREGWNSIVYSSAKEPAAVDAAL' A
#
# COMPACT_ATOMS: atom_id res chain seq x y z
N GLN A 1 -8.95 6.01 18.51
CA GLN A 1 -7.78 6.90 18.70
C GLN A 1 -6.43 6.14 18.72
N LYS A 2 -6.24 5.03 17.97
CA LYS A 2 -5.02 4.21 18.05
C LYS A 2 -3.87 4.67 17.13
N TRP A 3 -4.21 5.24 15.97
CA TRP A 3 -3.20 5.61 14.96
C TRP A 3 -2.37 6.83 15.33
N ARG A 4 -2.96 7.86 15.95
CA ARG A 4 -2.24 9.08 16.32
C ARG A 4 -1.02 8.82 17.21
N PRO A 5 -1.13 8.11 18.36
CA PRO A 5 0.04 7.80 19.17
C PRO A 5 1.01 6.85 18.44
N PHE A 6 0.52 5.96 17.58
CA PHE A 6 1.39 5.10 16.77
C PHE A 6 2.27 5.91 15.82
N CYS A 7 1.69 6.85 15.07
CA CYS A 7 2.39 7.69 14.10
C CYS A 7 3.43 8.61 14.77
N LEU A 8 3.08 9.22 15.90
CA LEU A 8 3.97 10.16 16.60
C LEU A 8 5.26 9.50 17.11
N ARG A 9 5.30 8.17 17.31
CA ARG A 9 6.54 7.46 17.70
C ARG A 9 7.62 7.50 16.61
N PHE A 10 7.27 7.88 15.39
CA PHE A 10 8.20 7.94 14.26
C PHE A 10 8.57 9.38 13.88
N GLU A 11 8.10 10.37 14.64
CA GLU A 11 8.51 11.76 14.47
C GLU A 11 10.03 11.87 14.69
N GLY A 12 10.74 12.44 13.71
CA GLY A 12 12.21 12.55 13.72
C GLY A 12 12.97 11.25 13.40
N VAL A 13 12.29 10.11 13.28
CA VAL A 13 12.88 8.82 12.89
C VAL A 13 12.63 8.54 11.41
N VAL A 14 11.42 8.84 10.94
CA VAL A 14 11.02 8.65 9.54
C VAL A 14 10.76 10.02 8.93
N GLU A 15 11.45 10.31 7.84
CA GLU A 15 11.22 11.53 7.06
C GLU A 15 9.78 11.55 6.52
N ASP A 16 9.13 12.70 6.69
CA ASP A 16 7.71 12.95 6.41
C ASP A 16 6.77 11.82 6.87
N PHE A 17 6.94 11.37 8.12
CA PHE A 17 6.11 10.32 8.71
C PHE A 17 4.58 10.56 8.57
N ASN A 18 4.18 11.84 8.51
CA ASN A 18 2.79 12.28 8.36
C ASN A 18 2.38 12.61 6.91
N TYR A 19 3.25 12.39 5.91
CA TYR A 19 2.95 12.62 4.51
C TYR A 19 1.73 11.81 4.04
N GLY A 20 0.86 12.42 3.25
CA GLY A 20 -0.35 11.79 2.74
C GLY A 20 -0.08 10.84 1.58
N THR A 21 -0.68 9.66 1.60
CA THR A 21 -0.58 8.67 0.53
C THR A 21 -1.88 7.90 0.37
N LEU A 22 -2.02 7.17 -0.74
CA LEU A 22 -3.14 6.27 -0.98
C LEU A 22 -2.78 4.87 -0.48
N LEU A 23 -3.75 4.22 0.17
CA LEU A 23 -3.64 2.87 0.66
C LEU A 23 -4.79 2.02 0.12
N ARG A 24 -4.46 0.83 -0.39
CA ARG A 24 -5.46 -0.15 -0.84
C ARG A 24 -6.19 -0.78 0.34
N LEU A 25 -7.51 -0.84 0.27
CA LEU A 25 -8.35 -1.58 1.23
C LEU A 25 -8.15 -3.09 1.05
N ASP A 26 -8.31 -3.59 -0.18
CA ASP A 26 -7.95 -4.94 -0.60
C ASP A 26 -6.65 -4.90 -1.42
N CYS A 27 -5.58 -5.46 -0.86
CA CYS A 27 -4.26 -5.52 -1.49
C CYS A 27 -4.17 -6.37 -2.77
N ARG A 28 -5.19 -7.19 -3.03
CA ARG A 28 -5.26 -8.06 -4.22
C ARG A 28 -5.85 -7.34 -5.43
N LYS A 29 -6.42 -6.15 -5.23
CA LYS A 29 -7.08 -5.34 -6.24
C LYS A 29 -6.29 -4.05 -6.50
N ASP A 30 -6.53 -3.43 -7.64
CA ASP A 30 -5.90 -2.16 -8.01
C ASP A 30 -6.44 -0.97 -7.22
N TYR A 31 -5.78 0.18 -7.39
CA TYR A 31 -6.25 1.45 -6.87
C TYR A 31 -7.48 1.92 -7.66
N THR A 32 -8.63 1.87 -7.01
CA THR A 32 -9.90 2.45 -7.49
C THR A 32 -10.49 3.36 -6.42
N GLU A 33 -11.48 4.18 -6.76
CA GLU A 33 -12.18 5.03 -5.79
C GLU A 33 -12.74 4.20 -4.61
N GLU A 34 -13.32 3.03 -4.91
CA GLU A 34 -13.89 2.12 -3.91
C GLU A 34 -12.84 1.36 -3.10
N ASN A 35 -11.64 1.14 -3.64
CA ASN A 35 -10.58 0.35 -3.01
C ASN A 35 -9.44 1.18 -2.42
N SER A 36 -9.55 2.51 -2.42
CA SER A 36 -8.46 3.40 -1.98
C SER A 36 -8.92 4.32 -0.86
N ILE A 37 -8.06 4.47 0.14
CA ILE A 37 -8.24 5.47 1.20
C ILE A 37 -7.00 6.35 1.33
N PHE A 38 -7.21 7.57 1.83
CA PHE A 38 -6.10 8.43 2.22
C PHE A 38 -5.56 8.01 3.59
N ALA A 39 -4.25 7.80 3.67
CA ALA A 39 -3.54 7.39 4.87
C ALA A 39 -2.23 8.18 5.00
N THR A 40 -1.64 8.20 6.20
CA THR A 40 -0.30 8.75 6.37
C THR A 40 0.77 7.73 5.96
N ARG A 41 1.97 8.20 5.62
CA ARG A 41 3.13 7.36 5.25
C ARG A 41 3.41 6.27 6.28
N ILE A 42 3.31 6.58 7.57
CA ILE A 42 3.48 5.58 8.64
C ILE A 42 2.38 4.52 8.66
N GLN A 43 1.13 4.89 8.41
CA GLN A 43 0.04 3.93 8.31
C GLN A 43 0.25 3.00 7.10
N PHE A 44 0.64 3.58 5.97
CA PHE A 44 0.97 2.84 4.76
C PHE A 44 2.10 1.85 5.02
N PHE A 45 3.23 2.29 5.60
CA PHE A 45 4.34 1.39 5.93
C PHE A 45 3.93 0.28 6.88
N ALA A 46 3.21 0.59 7.96
CA ALA A 46 2.79 -0.42 8.92
C ALA A 46 1.98 -1.55 8.23
N ILE A 47 1.06 -1.17 7.35
CA ILE A 47 0.16 -2.12 6.68
C ILE A 47 0.87 -2.86 5.55
N GLU A 48 1.61 -2.16 4.68
CA GLU A 48 2.27 -2.76 3.53
C GLU A 48 3.46 -3.64 3.93
N ILE A 49 4.19 -3.29 5.00
CA ILE A 49 5.24 -4.16 5.53
C ILE A 49 4.64 -5.46 6.07
N ALA A 50 3.51 -5.40 6.80
CA ALA A 50 2.81 -6.60 7.27
C ALA A 50 2.34 -7.46 6.08
N ARG A 51 1.68 -6.85 5.08
CA ARG A 51 1.23 -7.52 3.85
C ARG A 51 2.37 -8.21 3.10
N ASN A 52 3.52 -7.57 2.99
CA ASN A 52 4.70 -8.16 2.36
C ASN A 52 5.25 -9.34 3.16
N ARG A 53 5.33 -9.22 4.49
CA ARG A 53 5.84 -10.28 5.37
C ARG A 53 4.92 -11.49 5.41
N GLU A 54 3.61 -11.28 5.29
CA GLU A 54 2.59 -12.33 5.29
C GLU A 54 2.29 -12.89 3.88
N GLY A 55 2.85 -12.29 2.82
CA GLY A 55 2.70 -12.77 1.43
C GLY A 55 1.41 -12.31 0.72
N TRP A 56 0.60 -11.44 1.33
CA TRP A 56 -0.64 -10.95 0.71
C TRP A 56 -0.40 -10.12 -0.56
N ASN A 57 0.75 -9.44 -0.65
CA ASN A 57 1.14 -8.67 -1.83
C ASN A 57 1.81 -9.51 -2.93
N SER A 58 2.02 -10.82 -2.73
CA SER A 58 2.68 -11.66 -3.73
C SER A 58 1.94 -11.69 -5.07
N ILE A 59 0.61 -11.54 -5.05
CA ILE A 59 -0.25 -11.46 -6.24
C ILE A 59 0.14 -10.28 -7.13
N VAL A 60 0.39 -9.11 -6.53
CA VAL A 60 0.80 -7.90 -7.27
C VAL A 60 2.19 -8.08 -7.88
N TYR A 61 3.09 -8.76 -7.16
CA TYR A 61 4.42 -9.05 -7.67
C TYR A 61 4.40 -10.06 -8.84
N SER A 62 3.54 -11.08 -8.77
CA SER A 62 3.38 -12.06 -9.85
C SER A 62 2.71 -11.45 -11.08
N SER A 63 1.65 -10.66 -10.90
CA SER A 63 0.96 -10.01 -12.02
C SER A 63 1.85 -9.01 -12.76
N ALA A 64 2.75 -8.32 -12.04
CA ALA A 64 3.73 -7.42 -12.66
C ALA A 64 4.82 -8.15 -13.46
N LYS A 65 5.02 -9.46 -13.25
CA LYS A 65 5.99 -10.27 -14.00
C LYS A 65 5.42 -10.92 -15.24
N GLU A 66 4.11 -11.12 -15.29
CA GLU A 66 3.46 -11.57 -16.50
C GLU A 66 3.58 -10.45 -17.54
N PRO A 67 4.13 -10.72 -18.74
CA PRO A 67 4.13 -9.71 -19.79
C PRO A 67 2.67 -9.36 -20.04
N ALA A 68 2.33 -8.07 -19.94
CA ALA A 68 1.02 -7.58 -20.31
C ALA A 68 0.66 -8.20 -21.65
N ALA A 69 -0.42 -9.00 -21.70
CA ALA A 69 -0.88 -9.59 -22.93
C ALA A 69 -1.12 -8.43 -23.89
N VAL A 70 -0.16 -8.24 -24.81
CA VAL A 70 -0.21 -7.21 -25.84
C VAL A 70 -1.51 -7.42 -26.57
N ASP A 71 -2.32 -6.36 -26.72
CA ASP A 71 -3.52 -6.29 -27.53
C ASP A 71 -3.33 -7.07 -28.85
N ALA A 72 -3.72 -8.35 -28.84
CA ALA A 72 -3.84 -9.20 -30.00
C ALA A 72 -5.29 -9.09 -30.48
N ALA A 73 -5.67 -7.87 -30.84
CA ALA A 73 -6.92 -7.56 -31.51
C ALA A 73 -6.68 -6.36 -32.43
N LEU A 74 -5.89 -6.61 -33.48
CA LEU A 74 -6.08 -5.95 -34.79
C LEU A 74 -7.12 -6.75 -35.58
#